data_AF-I1CG38-F1
#
_entry.id   AF-I1CG38-F1
#
_cell.length_a   1.000
_cell.length_b   1.000
_cell.length_c   1.000
_cell.angle_alpha   90.00
_cell.angle_beta   90.00
_cell.angle_gamma   90.00
#
_symmetry.space_group_name_H-M   'P 1'
#
loop_
_entity.id
_entity.type
_entity.pdbx_description
1 polymer ?
#
loop_
_entity_poly.entity_id
_entity_poly.type
_entity_poly.pdbx_seq_one_letter_code
_entity_poly.pdbx_strand_id
1 'polypeptide(L)'
;MTEEQKTRAEQVKNEANMLFKGSVKDEAFNNKKLTRLKKIEKRFPEAIKKYTEAIELNDKVASYYTNRAFCHLKLESYGYAIADSDKALEVDPNFTKANYRRASANMALGKFKEALKDLKVVSKRAPADKDAKSKLDECAKIVRRIEFEKAIEHNESKHSVADSLDVNAMVVEPTYDGPKIDSETSKVDKEFVKAMIQRFKDQKKLHKKYAFMIILAIRQMMLEAPSLIDIKVPLDGKMTVCGDVHGQFYDFINIFETNGYPSEKHTYLFNGDFVDRGSFSVEVILTLFAYKWLYPNNLYLARGNHETDNMNKVYGFEGEVKAKFSDMMFKLFSETFNALPLAHVIENKIFVTHGGLFSRDDVTLDEIRKIDRLGQPGSEGLMCELLWSDPQPEMGRGTSKRGVGIQFGPDVTRNFLETNGLDMIIRSHEVKEEGYVIEHDGKCVTVFSAPNYW
;
A
#
# COMPACT_ATOMS: atom_id res chain seq x y z
N MET A 1 8.20 32.33 27.92
CA MET A 1 8.38 32.61 26.48
C MET A 1 8.48 34.11 26.30
N THR A 2 9.56 34.60 25.70
CA THR A 2 9.80 36.02 25.44
C THR A 2 9.06 36.49 24.18
N GLU A 3 8.81 37.79 24.04
CA GLU A 3 8.22 38.33 22.79
C GLU A 3 9.13 38.11 21.57
N GLU A 4 10.45 38.06 21.78
CA GLU A 4 11.43 37.72 20.74
C GLU A 4 11.26 36.28 20.23
N GLN A 5 11.05 35.33 21.13
CA GLN A 5 10.75 33.93 20.77
C GLN A 5 9.45 33.79 19.97
N LYS A 6 8.39 34.50 20.38
CA LYS A 6 7.13 34.53 19.62
C LYS A 6 7.31 35.12 18.22
N THR A 7 8.04 36.23 18.13
CA THR A 7 8.33 36.91 16.86
C THR A 7 9.11 35.98 15.92
N ARG A 8 10.12 35.30 16.45
CA ARG A 8 10.92 34.34 15.69
C ARG A 8 10.09 33.13 15.23
N ALA A 9 9.26 32.54 16.10
CA ALA A 9 8.38 31.43 15.74
C ALA A 9 7.46 31.79 14.57
N GLU A 10 6.90 33.00 14.60
CA GLU A 10 6.01 33.49 13.54
C GLU A 10 6.74 33.76 12.22
N GLN A 11 7.98 34.25 12.26
CA GLN A 11 8.85 34.37 11.08
C GLN A 11 9.13 33.00 10.45
N VAL A 12 9.54 32.01 11.26
CA VAL A 12 9.83 30.65 10.78
C VAL A 12 8.57 30.00 10.18
N LYS A 13 7.41 30.17 10.79
CA LYS A 13 6.13 29.74 10.21
C LYS A 13 5.83 30.43 8.88
N ASN A 14 6.18 31.71 8.73
CA ASN A 14 6.03 32.41 7.46
C ASN A 14 7.02 31.91 6.40
N GLU A 15 8.27 31.62 6.75
CA GLU A 15 9.24 30.94 5.88
C GLU A 15 8.67 29.59 5.39
N ALA A 16 8.13 28.77 6.30
CA ALA A 16 7.45 27.51 5.96
C ALA A 16 6.28 27.74 4.98
N ASN A 17 5.44 28.74 5.23
CA ASN A 17 4.33 29.07 4.34
C ASN A 17 4.80 29.54 2.95
N MET A 18 5.96 30.20 2.84
CA MET A 18 6.54 30.63 1.57
C MET A 18 7.03 29.47 0.71
N LEU A 19 7.32 28.32 1.33
CA LEU A 19 7.49 27.05 0.61
C LEU A 19 6.22 26.64 -0.17
N PHE A 20 5.09 27.32 0.03
CA PHE A 20 3.82 27.04 -0.65
C PHE A 20 3.19 28.25 -1.36
N LYS A 21 3.53 29.51 -1.01
CA LYS A 21 2.86 30.73 -1.53
C LYS A 21 3.29 31.18 -2.94
N GLY A 22 4.49 30.83 -3.41
CA GLY A 22 5.00 31.25 -4.73
C GLY A 22 4.36 30.56 -5.96
N SER A 23 3.19 29.94 -5.83
CA SER A 23 2.60 29.08 -6.88
C SER A 23 1.17 29.41 -7.29
N VAL A 24 0.60 30.53 -6.81
CA VAL A 24 -0.80 30.87 -7.09
C VAL A 24 -0.95 31.97 -8.16
N LYS A 25 0.11 32.73 -8.50
CA LYS A 25 -0.02 33.86 -9.44
C LYS A 25 0.75 33.79 -10.76
N ASP A 26 1.72 32.90 -10.94
CA ASP A 26 2.50 32.90 -12.18
C ASP A 26 2.30 31.65 -13.05
N GLU A 27 1.78 31.96 -14.24
CA GLU A 27 1.98 31.33 -15.55
C GLU A 27 1.13 30.15 -16.02
N ALA A 28 0.62 30.34 -17.24
CA ALA A 28 -0.27 29.47 -18.00
C ALA A 28 0.49 28.46 -18.87
N PHE A 29 -0.22 27.34 -19.14
CA PHE A 29 -0.09 26.35 -20.22
C PHE A 29 1.09 25.34 -20.26
N ASN A 30 0.68 24.06 -20.13
CA ASN A 30 1.20 22.78 -20.63
C ASN A 30 2.64 22.28 -20.32
N ASN A 31 2.75 20.97 -20.12
CA ASN A 31 3.92 20.14 -19.76
C ASN A 31 4.64 20.38 -18.42
N LYS A 32 4.39 21.47 -17.68
CA LYS A 32 5.02 21.71 -16.36
C LYS A 32 4.34 21.04 -15.14
N LYS A 33 3.19 20.37 -15.29
CA LYS A 33 2.37 19.89 -14.14
C LYS A 33 3.06 18.76 -13.35
N LEU A 34 3.69 17.81 -14.04
CA LEU A 34 4.42 16.69 -13.42
C LEU A 34 5.72 17.18 -12.75
N THR A 35 6.46 18.07 -13.40
CA THR A 35 7.65 18.72 -12.83
C THR A 35 7.32 19.59 -11.61
N ARG A 36 6.10 20.15 -11.58
CA ARG A 36 5.58 20.98 -10.47
C ARG A 36 5.19 20.14 -9.25
N LEU A 37 4.57 18.97 -9.42
CA LEU A 37 4.24 18.05 -8.32
C LEU A 37 5.51 17.56 -7.62
N LYS A 38 6.48 17.06 -8.40
CA LYS A 38 7.82 16.68 -7.90
C LYS A 38 8.54 17.79 -7.13
N LYS A 39 8.45 19.04 -7.62
CA LYS A 39 9.05 20.21 -6.93
C LYS A 39 8.31 20.60 -5.65
N ILE A 40 7.00 20.36 -5.56
CA ILE A 40 6.20 20.66 -4.37
C ILE A 40 6.43 19.59 -3.28
N GLU A 41 6.62 18.33 -3.68
CA GLU A 41 6.89 17.23 -2.75
C GLU A 41 8.24 17.33 -2.06
N LYS A 42 9.29 17.72 -2.80
CA LYS A 42 10.60 18.01 -2.19
C LYS A 42 10.55 19.14 -1.14
N ARG A 43 9.49 19.96 -1.13
CA ARG A 43 9.33 21.10 -0.20
C ARG A 43 8.54 20.75 1.06
N PHE A 44 7.75 19.68 1.08
CA PHE A 44 7.05 19.27 2.31
C PHE A 44 8.01 18.84 3.44
N PRO A 45 9.08 18.06 3.19
CA PRO A 45 10.07 17.75 4.23
C PRO A 45 10.73 19.00 4.82
N GLU A 46 11.08 19.97 3.97
CA GLU A 46 11.66 21.24 4.40
C GLU A 46 10.67 22.07 5.23
N ALA A 47 9.41 22.13 4.80
CA ALA A 47 8.35 22.80 5.54
C ALA A 47 8.08 22.13 6.89
N ILE A 48 8.14 20.80 6.98
CA ILE A 48 8.03 20.06 8.25
C ILE A 48 9.16 20.48 9.20
N LYS A 49 10.40 20.57 8.72
CA LYS A 49 11.54 21.05 9.55
C LYS A 49 11.26 22.46 10.07
N LYS A 50 10.80 23.36 9.22
CA LYS A 50 10.46 24.74 9.62
C LYS A 50 9.29 24.83 10.59
N TYR A 51 8.21 24.07 10.37
CA TYR A 51 7.12 24.04 11.36
C TYR A 51 7.57 23.41 12.68
N THR A 52 8.51 22.46 12.66
CA THR A 52 9.10 21.89 13.87
C THR A 52 9.89 22.95 14.64
N GLU A 53 10.77 23.71 13.97
CA GLU A 53 11.48 24.87 14.56
C GLU A 53 10.47 25.89 15.16
N ALA A 54 9.38 26.19 14.45
CA ALA A 54 8.35 27.10 14.96
C ALA A 54 7.63 26.57 16.22
N ILE A 55 7.40 25.25 16.31
CA ILE A 55 6.77 24.59 17.46
C ILE A 55 7.71 24.54 18.66
N GLU A 56 9.00 24.26 18.43
CA GLU A 56 10.03 24.28 19.48
C GLU A 56 10.17 25.68 20.10
N LEU A 57 10.01 26.73 19.30
CA LEU A 57 10.02 28.12 19.76
C LEU A 57 8.72 28.52 20.46
N ASN A 58 7.56 28.03 19.99
CA ASN A 58 6.25 28.33 20.55
C ASN A 58 5.25 27.19 20.29
N ASP A 59 5.06 26.36 21.31
CA ASP A 59 4.22 25.17 21.28
C ASP A 59 2.72 25.45 21.51
N LYS A 60 2.35 26.72 21.76
CA LYS A 60 0.97 27.13 22.11
C LYS A 60 0.15 27.64 20.93
N VAL A 61 0.58 27.40 19.70
CA VAL A 61 -0.12 27.87 18.49
C VAL A 61 -0.63 26.69 17.67
N ALA A 62 -1.95 26.43 17.75
CA ALA A 62 -2.61 25.33 17.07
C ALA A 62 -2.37 25.32 15.54
N SER A 63 -2.24 26.50 14.92
CA SER A 63 -2.02 26.61 13.48
C SER A 63 -0.70 25.99 13.01
N TYR A 64 0.34 25.95 13.86
CA TYR A 64 1.65 25.39 13.49
C TYR A 64 1.53 23.88 13.28
N TYR A 65 0.96 23.19 14.27
CA TYR A 65 0.67 21.76 14.18
C TYR A 65 -0.23 21.42 13.01
N THR A 66 -1.34 22.13 12.78
CA THR A 66 -2.23 21.78 11.65
C THR A 66 -1.64 22.01 10.26
N ASN A 67 -0.67 22.93 10.14
CA ASN A 67 0.05 23.15 8.88
C ASN A 67 1.13 22.07 8.69
N ARG A 68 1.79 21.63 9.77
CA ARG A 68 2.68 20.46 9.74
C ARG A 68 1.93 19.17 9.46
N ALA A 69 0.76 18.95 10.08
CA ALA A 69 -0.17 17.86 9.78
C ALA A 69 -0.58 17.84 8.31
N PHE A 70 -0.79 19.00 7.69
CA PHE A 70 -1.07 19.08 6.26
C PHE A 70 0.11 18.59 5.41
N CYS A 71 1.34 18.93 5.79
CA CYS A 71 2.54 18.43 5.11
C CYS A 71 2.65 16.91 5.29
N HIS A 72 2.41 16.39 6.49
CA HIS A 72 2.37 14.96 6.76
C HIS A 72 1.29 14.22 5.95
N LEU A 73 0.09 14.78 5.78
CA LEU A 73 -0.93 14.22 4.88
C LEU A 73 -0.45 14.13 3.43
N LYS A 74 0.35 15.09 2.97
CA LYS A 74 0.89 15.13 1.60
C LYS A 74 2.05 14.16 1.39
N LEU A 75 2.74 13.79 2.46
CA LEU A 75 3.77 12.76 2.48
C LEU A 75 3.25 11.41 3.03
N GLU A 76 1.93 11.27 3.14
CA GLU A 76 1.27 10.04 3.58
C GLU A 76 1.71 9.53 4.97
N SER A 77 2.26 10.44 5.77
CA SER A 77 2.62 10.21 7.17
C SER A 77 1.39 10.44 8.05
N TYR A 78 0.35 9.63 7.84
CA TYR A 78 -0.97 9.85 8.44
C TYR A 78 -0.96 9.78 9.96
N GLY A 79 -0.09 8.96 10.57
CA GLY A 79 0.09 8.88 12.03
C GLY A 79 0.58 10.20 12.61
N TYR A 80 1.61 10.81 12.00
CA TYR A 80 2.09 12.13 12.41
C TYR A 80 1.05 13.23 12.15
N ALA A 81 0.28 13.13 11.05
CA ALA A 81 -0.81 14.06 10.80
C ALA A 81 -1.92 13.99 11.87
N ILE A 82 -2.23 12.79 12.38
CA ILE A 82 -3.17 12.59 13.48
C ILE A 82 -2.58 13.19 14.77
N ALA A 83 -1.34 12.84 15.13
CA ALA A 83 -0.69 13.34 16.33
C ALA A 83 -0.61 14.87 16.38
N ASP A 84 -0.23 15.51 15.27
CA ASP A 84 -0.24 16.98 15.17
C ASP A 84 -1.65 17.56 15.28
N SER A 85 -2.65 16.88 14.71
CA SER A 85 -4.03 17.35 14.81
C SER A 85 -4.59 17.20 16.23
N ASP A 86 -4.22 16.12 16.94
CA ASP A 86 -4.54 15.93 18.36
C ASP A 86 -3.90 17.04 19.19
N LYS A 87 -2.60 17.31 18.97
CA LYS A 87 -1.90 18.38 19.68
C LYS A 87 -2.49 19.76 19.39
N ALA A 88 -2.90 20.02 18.16
CA ALA A 88 -3.60 21.26 17.81
C ALA A 88 -4.92 21.43 18.58
N LEU A 89 -5.66 20.33 18.82
CA LEU A 89 -6.92 20.34 19.57
C LEU A 89 -6.71 20.42 21.09
N GLU A 90 -5.59 19.94 21.61
CA GLU A 90 -5.17 20.22 22.99
C GLU A 90 -4.89 21.70 23.21
N VAL A 91 -4.25 22.35 22.23
CA VAL A 91 -3.94 23.79 22.28
C VAL A 91 -5.19 24.65 22.07
N ASP A 92 -6.03 24.32 21.08
CA ASP A 92 -7.31 24.98 20.83
C ASP A 92 -8.39 23.96 20.42
N PRO A 93 -9.27 23.55 21.36
CA PRO A 93 -10.35 22.60 21.09
C PRO A 93 -11.37 23.06 20.04
N ASN A 94 -11.40 24.37 19.74
CA ASN A 94 -12.30 24.95 18.76
C ASN A 94 -11.67 25.09 17.37
N PHE A 95 -10.40 24.69 17.20
CA PHE A 95 -9.69 24.82 15.93
C PHE A 95 -10.20 23.82 14.88
N THR A 96 -11.24 24.22 14.13
CA THR A 96 -11.95 23.37 13.15
C THR A 96 -11.02 22.72 12.12
N LYS A 97 -9.94 23.41 11.72
CA LYS A 97 -8.96 22.89 10.75
C LYS A 97 -8.27 21.62 11.27
N ALA A 98 -8.04 21.49 12.59
CA ALA A 98 -7.43 20.29 13.16
C ALA A 98 -8.34 19.06 13.01
N ASN A 99 -9.64 19.19 13.33
CA ASN A 99 -10.62 18.13 13.09
C ASN A 99 -10.64 17.70 11.62
N TYR A 100 -10.59 18.67 10.69
CA TYR A 100 -10.55 18.36 9.26
C TYR A 100 -9.26 17.61 8.83
N ARG A 101 -8.09 17.99 9.38
CA ARG A 101 -6.83 17.28 9.12
C ARG A 101 -6.84 15.87 9.69
N ARG A 102 -7.28 15.70 10.94
CA ARG A 102 -7.41 14.39 11.61
C ARG A 102 -8.40 13.48 10.89
N ALA A 103 -9.56 14.02 10.49
CA ALA A 103 -10.53 13.30 9.66
C ALA A 103 -9.92 12.81 8.35
N SER A 104 -9.19 13.67 7.65
CA SER A 104 -8.56 13.32 6.37
C SER A 104 -7.51 12.21 6.54
N ALA A 105 -6.72 12.25 7.61
CA ALA A 105 -5.75 11.20 7.93
C ALA A 105 -6.44 9.88 8.27
N ASN A 106 -7.49 9.92 9.10
CA ASN A 106 -8.27 8.74 9.45
C ASN A 106 -8.99 8.12 8.24
N MET A 107 -9.50 8.92 7.30
CA MET A 107 -10.07 8.40 6.05
C MET A 107 -9.01 7.67 5.22
N ALA A 108 -7.81 8.24 5.09
CA ALA A 108 -6.69 7.63 4.36
C ALA A 108 -6.23 6.30 4.98
N LEU A 109 -6.39 6.14 6.30
CA LEU A 109 -6.12 4.90 7.03
C LEU A 109 -7.29 3.91 7.07
N GLY A 110 -8.43 4.23 6.43
CA GLY A 110 -9.64 3.41 6.53
C GLY A 110 -10.33 3.44 7.90
N LYS A 111 -9.91 4.33 8.81
CA LYS A 111 -10.51 4.59 10.13
C LYS A 111 -11.76 5.45 9.99
N PHE A 112 -12.75 4.96 9.23
CA PHE A 112 -13.91 5.75 8.80
C PHE A 112 -14.84 6.16 9.95
N LYS A 113 -14.91 5.38 11.04
CA LYS A 113 -15.74 5.74 12.20
C LYS A 113 -15.18 6.94 12.95
N GLU A 114 -13.86 6.97 13.09
CA GLU A 114 -13.07 8.05 13.69
C GLU A 114 -13.16 9.29 12.83
N ALA A 115 -12.93 9.16 11.52
CA ALA A 115 -13.08 10.26 10.57
C ALA A 115 -14.50 10.86 10.58
N LEU A 116 -15.54 10.03 10.65
CA LEU A 116 -16.93 10.48 10.67
C LEU A 116 -17.25 11.36 11.90
N LYS A 117 -16.65 11.07 13.07
CA LYS A 117 -16.82 11.91 14.27
C LYS A 117 -16.28 13.32 14.03
N ASP A 118 -15.08 13.43 13.49
CA ASP A 118 -14.43 14.71 13.21
C ASP A 118 -15.15 15.49 12.09
N LEU A 119 -15.56 14.81 11.00
CA LEU A 119 -16.28 15.44 9.90
C LEU A 119 -17.62 16.03 10.35
N LYS A 120 -18.34 15.36 11.25
CA LYS A 120 -19.58 15.91 11.86
C LYS A 120 -19.30 17.22 12.60
N VAL A 121 -18.20 17.30 13.34
CA VAL A 121 -17.78 18.53 14.03
C VAL A 121 -17.44 19.63 13.01
N VAL A 122 -16.69 19.30 11.96
CA VAL A 122 -16.32 20.26 10.91
C VAL A 122 -17.55 20.80 10.19
N SER A 123 -18.46 19.94 9.72
CA SER A 123 -19.67 20.37 9.01
C SER A 123 -20.61 21.19 9.89
N LYS A 124 -20.64 20.95 11.21
CA LYS A 124 -21.40 21.79 12.15
C LYS A 124 -20.78 23.18 12.30
N ARG A 125 -19.45 23.27 12.37
CA ARG A 125 -18.72 24.54 12.58
C ARG A 125 -18.53 25.34 11.29
N ALA A 126 -18.52 24.68 10.13
CA ALA A 126 -18.33 25.29 8.81
C ALA A 126 -19.36 24.75 7.79
N PRO A 127 -20.65 25.08 7.94
CA PRO A 127 -21.73 24.51 7.12
C PRO A 127 -21.68 24.92 5.64
N ALA A 128 -20.99 26.01 5.32
CA ALA A 128 -20.78 26.48 3.95
C ALA A 128 -19.61 25.79 3.22
N ASP A 129 -18.79 25.00 3.93
CA ASP A 129 -17.67 24.28 3.34
C ASP A 129 -18.17 23.07 2.54
N LYS A 130 -18.19 23.24 1.21
CA LYS A 130 -18.65 22.21 0.27
C LYS A 130 -17.78 20.95 0.30
N ASP A 131 -16.47 21.10 0.50
CA ASP A 131 -15.55 19.96 0.54
C ASP A 131 -15.77 19.14 1.81
N ALA A 132 -15.86 19.81 2.96
CA ALA A 132 -16.17 19.14 4.23
C ALA A 132 -17.50 18.38 4.18
N LYS A 133 -18.54 18.98 3.57
CA LYS A 133 -19.83 18.31 3.36
C LYS A 133 -19.72 17.09 2.45
N SER A 134 -19.02 17.22 1.32
CA SER A 134 -18.79 16.09 0.40
C SER A 134 -18.10 14.92 1.09
N LYS A 135 -17.02 15.19 1.84
CA LYS A 135 -16.30 14.18 2.61
C LYS A 135 -17.14 13.54 3.70
N LEU A 136 -17.97 14.32 4.40
CA LEU A 136 -18.91 13.78 5.39
C LEU A 136 -19.89 12.80 4.74
N ASP A 137 -20.50 13.17 3.62
CA ASP A 137 -21.49 12.34 2.92
C ASP A 137 -20.86 11.04 2.42
N GLU A 138 -19.65 11.11 1.85
CA GLU A 138 -18.87 9.96 1.41
C GLU A 138 -18.50 9.04 2.59
N CYS A 139 -17.90 9.60 3.64
CA CYS A 139 -17.50 8.84 4.82
C CYS A 139 -18.72 8.16 5.48
N ALA A 140 -19.86 8.84 5.55
CA ALA A 140 -21.10 8.27 6.09
C ALA A 140 -21.68 7.15 5.21
N LYS A 141 -21.51 7.19 3.88
CA LYS A 141 -21.88 6.07 3.00
C LYS A 141 -20.99 4.86 3.26
N ILE A 142 -19.67 5.07 3.39
CA ILE A 142 -18.72 3.99 3.65
C ILE A 142 -18.98 3.33 5.00
N VAL A 143 -19.18 4.11 6.08
CA VAL A 143 -19.50 3.56 7.41
C VAL A 143 -20.78 2.74 7.38
N ARG A 144 -21.85 3.23 6.74
CA ARG A 144 -23.10 2.48 6.58
C ARG A 144 -22.89 1.17 5.82
N ARG A 145 -22.09 1.19 4.75
CA ARG A 145 -21.73 -0.01 3.99
C ARG A 145 -20.99 -1.03 4.86
N ILE A 146 -19.98 -0.61 5.62
CA ILE A 146 -19.22 -1.48 6.52
C ILE A 146 -20.12 -2.08 7.61
N GLU A 147 -21.00 -1.29 8.19
CA GLU A 147 -21.93 -1.78 9.23
C GLU A 147 -22.95 -2.77 8.65
N PHE A 148 -23.41 -2.55 7.43
CA PHE A 148 -24.26 -3.49 6.70
C PHE A 148 -23.53 -4.80 6.36
N GLU A 149 -22.31 -4.72 5.82
CA GLU A 149 -21.46 -5.88 5.52
C GLU A 149 -21.23 -6.73 6.79
N LYS A 150 -20.88 -6.10 7.92
CA LYS A 150 -20.70 -6.79 9.21
C LYS A 150 -21.99 -7.44 9.73
N ALA A 151 -23.14 -6.81 9.49
CA ALA A 151 -24.42 -7.38 9.89
C ALA A 151 -24.80 -8.62 9.06
N ILE A 152 -24.41 -8.67 7.78
CA ILE A 152 -24.59 -9.85 6.92
C ILE A 152 -23.61 -10.95 7.28
N GLU A 153 -22.34 -10.62 7.55
CA GLU A 153 -21.30 -11.61 7.91
C GLU A 153 -21.67 -12.43 9.15
N HIS A 154 -22.41 -11.85 10.10
CA HIS A 154 -22.92 -12.57 11.26
C HIS A 154 -24.07 -13.54 10.94
N ASN A 155 -24.79 -13.33 9.83
CA ASN A 155 -26.01 -14.08 9.48
C ASN A 155 -25.80 -15.15 8.39
N GLU A 156 -24.77 -15.02 7.56
CA GLU A 156 -24.40 -16.03 6.56
C GLU A 156 -23.24 -16.91 7.07
N SER A 157 -23.37 -18.24 6.94
CA SER A 157 -22.21 -19.12 7.04
C SER A 157 -21.20 -18.70 5.97
N LYS A 158 -19.92 -18.59 6.35
CA LYS A 158 -18.78 -18.13 5.52
C LYS A 158 -18.55 -19.01 4.27
N HIS A 159 -19.50 -19.01 3.34
CA HIS A 159 -19.35 -19.64 2.03
C HIS A 159 -18.46 -18.72 1.20
N SER A 160 -17.40 -19.27 0.64
CA SER A 160 -16.50 -18.47 -0.17
C SER A 160 -17.16 -18.17 -1.51
N VAL A 161 -16.89 -17.00 -2.09
CA VAL A 161 -17.48 -16.68 -3.40
C VAL A 161 -17.01 -17.66 -4.48
N ALA A 162 -15.86 -18.29 -4.28
CA ALA A 162 -15.36 -19.35 -5.15
C ALA A 162 -16.30 -20.57 -5.20
N ASP A 163 -16.98 -20.89 -4.10
CA ASP A 163 -17.86 -22.07 -4.00
C ASP A 163 -19.15 -21.89 -4.83
N SER A 164 -19.53 -20.62 -5.07
CA SER A 164 -20.70 -20.25 -5.87
C SER A 164 -20.42 -20.09 -7.37
N LEU A 165 -19.14 -20.16 -7.77
CA LEU A 165 -18.69 -19.85 -9.14
C LEU A 165 -18.54 -21.11 -9.99
N ASP A 166 -19.48 -21.32 -10.92
CA ASP A 166 -19.29 -22.29 -12.02
C ASP A 166 -18.68 -21.61 -13.24
N VAL A 167 -17.35 -21.68 -13.34
CA VAL A 167 -16.60 -21.09 -14.47
C VAL A 167 -16.77 -21.89 -15.76
N ASN A 168 -17.10 -23.19 -15.67
CA ASN A 168 -17.31 -24.03 -16.83
C ASN A 168 -18.60 -23.65 -17.57
N ALA A 169 -19.65 -23.29 -16.82
CA ALA A 169 -20.91 -22.77 -17.36
C ALA A 169 -20.80 -21.37 -18.01
N MET A 170 -19.70 -20.64 -17.80
CA MET A 170 -19.53 -19.32 -18.42
C MET A 170 -19.32 -19.42 -19.93
N VAL A 171 -20.23 -18.80 -20.68
CA VAL A 171 -20.15 -18.66 -22.14
C VAL A 171 -19.17 -17.53 -22.50
N VAL A 172 -18.33 -17.77 -23.50
CA VAL A 172 -17.48 -16.75 -24.12
C VAL A 172 -18.14 -16.33 -25.42
N GLU A 173 -18.41 -15.05 -25.59
CA GLU A 173 -19.13 -14.56 -26.77
C GLU A 173 -18.29 -14.81 -28.05
N PRO A 174 -18.91 -15.16 -29.19
CA PRO A 174 -18.17 -15.38 -30.45
C PRO A 174 -17.38 -14.15 -30.93
N THR A 175 -17.77 -12.96 -30.49
CA THR A 175 -17.11 -11.69 -30.78
C THR A 175 -15.84 -11.47 -29.96
N TYR A 176 -15.55 -12.30 -28.96
CA TYR A 176 -14.34 -12.18 -28.16
C TYR A 176 -13.11 -12.58 -28.98
N ASP A 177 -12.28 -11.58 -29.26
CA ASP A 177 -11.05 -11.63 -30.07
C ASP A 177 -9.77 -11.82 -29.24
N GLY A 178 -9.89 -12.11 -27.95
CA GLY A 178 -8.74 -12.19 -27.03
C GLY A 178 -8.24 -13.61 -26.77
N PRO A 179 -7.18 -13.75 -25.94
CA PRO A 179 -6.60 -15.03 -25.61
C PRO A 179 -7.58 -15.90 -24.82
N LYS A 180 -7.53 -17.20 -25.06
CA LYS A 180 -8.42 -18.19 -24.47
C LYS A 180 -7.59 -19.23 -23.73
N ILE A 181 -7.99 -19.57 -22.51
CA ILE A 181 -7.44 -20.74 -21.81
C ILE A 181 -8.10 -21.97 -22.44
N ASP A 182 -7.27 -22.93 -22.84
CA ASP A 182 -7.73 -24.18 -23.45
C ASP A 182 -8.58 -24.96 -22.44
N SER A 183 -9.78 -25.35 -22.87
CA SER A 183 -10.71 -26.15 -22.09
C SER A 183 -10.18 -27.53 -21.74
N GLU A 184 -9.32 -28.12 -22.58
CA GLU A 184 -8.76 -29.45 -22.35
C GLU A 184 -7.66 -29.43 -21.29
N THR A 185 -6.72 -28.48 -21.39
CA THR A 185 -5.60 -28.39 -20.45
C THR A 185 -6.00 -27.69 -19.16
N SER A 186 -7.00 -26.79 -19.22
CA SER A 186 -7.43 -25.93 -18.10
C SER A 186 -6.27 -25.24 -17.39
N LYS A 187 -5.22 -24.88 -18.14
CA LYS A 187 -4.01 -24.21 -17.64
C LYS A 187 -3.57 -23.10 -18.57
N VAL A 188 -2.91 -22.10 -18.00
CA VAL A 188 -2.23 -21.07 -18.80
C VAL A 188 -0.93 -21.62 -19.39
N ASP A 189 -0.63 -21.22 -20.62
CA ASP A 189 0.65 -21.47 -21.27
C ASP A 189 1.37 -20.15 -21.61
N LYS A 190 2.58 -20.26 -22.18
CA LYS A 190 3.39 -19.09 -22.52
C LYS A 190 2.72 -18.19 -23.57
N GLU A 191 1.99 -18.77 -24.51
CA GLU A 191 1.37 -18.02 -25.62
C GLU A 191 0.13 -17.27 -25.13
N PHE A 192 -0.67 -17.87 -24.26
CA PHE A 192 -1.77 -17.20 -23.56
C PHE A 192 -1.25 -15.98 -22.79
N VAL A 193 -0.20 -16.14 -21.98
CA VAL A 193 0.32 -15.03 -21.16
C VAL A 193 0.86 -13.89 -22.03
N LYS A 194 1.61 -14.20 -23.09
CA LYS A 194 2.09 -13.18 -24.06
C LYS A 194 0.94 -12.45 -24.73
N ALA A 195 -0.06 -13.17 -25.23
CA ALA A 195 -1.23 -12.58 -25.89
C ALA A 195 -2.07 -11.73 -24.91
N MET A 196 -2.16 -12.15 -23.64
CA MET A 196 -2.83 -11.38 -22.59
C MET A 196 -2.09 -10.06 -22.30
N ILE A 197 -0.76 -10.10 -22.16
CA ILE A 197 0.06 -8.89 -21.97
C ILE A 197 -0.12 -7.93 -23.15
N GLN A 198 -0.07 -8.43 -24.39
CA GLN A 198 -0.27 -7.59 -25.57
C GLN A 198 -1.67 -6.95 -25.56
N ARG A 199 -2.71 -7.74 -25.24
CA ARG A 199 -4.08 -7.25 -25.12
C ARG A 199 -4.20 -6.14 -24.07
N PHE A 200 -3.53 -6.27 -22.93
CA PHE A 200 -3.48 -5.24 -21.89
C PHE A 200 -2.72 -4.00 -22.32
N LYS A 201 -1.61 -4.13 -23.08
CA LYS A 201 -0.91 -2.98 -23.68
C LYS A 201 -1.82 -2.19 -24.61
N ASP A 202 -2.67 -2.90 -25.36
CA ASP A 202 -3.70 -2.34 -26.26
C ASP A 202 -4.96 -1.86 -25.51
N GLN A 203 -4.94 -1.81 -24.18
CA GLN A 203 -6.04 -1.38 -23.30
C GLN A 203 -7.35 -2.17 -23.52
N LYS A 204 -7.24 -3.42 -23.95
CA LYS A 204 -8.37 -4.34 -24.08
C LYS A 204 -8.46 -5.23 -22.83
N LYS A 205 -9.69 -5.60 -22.46
CA LYS A 205 -9.96 -6.44 -21.28
C LYS A 205 -9.86 -7.94 -21.58
N LEU A 206 -9.31 -8.71 -20.65
CA LEU A 206 -9.43 -10.17 -20.64
C LEU A 206 -10.91 -10.55 -20.42
N HIS A 207 -11.38 -11.63 -21.04
CA HIS A 207 -12.73 -12.11 -20.79
C HIS A 207 -12.90 -12.58 -19.34
N LYS A 208 -14.05 -12.28 -18.71
CA LYS A 208 -14.32 -12.59 -17.29
C LYS A 208 -14.09 -14.05 -16.92
N LYS A 209 -14.43 -14.99 -17.81
CA LYS A 209 -14.20 -16.43 -17.64
C LYS A 209 -12.74 -16.71 -17.30
N TYR A 210 -11.82 -16.22 -18.12
CA TYR A 210 -10.39 -16.48 -17.97
C TYR A 210 -9.80 -15.74 -16.77
N ALA A 211 -10.31 -14.55 -16.45
CA ALA A 211 -9.95 -13.86 -15.21
C ALA A 211 -10.34 -14.69 -13.98
N PHE A 212 -11.57 -15.22 -13.92
CA PHE A 212 -11.99 -16.11 -12.84
C PHE A 212 -11.13 -17.38 -12.75
N MET A 213 -10.82 -18.03 -13.88
CA MET A 213 -9.94 -19.21 -13.90
C MET A 213 -8.57 -18.91 -13.29
N ILE A 214 -7.95 -17.80 -13.68
CA ILE A 214 -6.64 -17.39 -13.16
C ILE A 214 -6.70 -17.17 -11.64
N ILE A 215 -7.70 -16.41 -11.17
CA ILE A 215 -7.80 -16.06 -9.74
C ILE A 215 -8.12 -17.30 -8.90
N LEU A 216 -9.01 -18.19 -9.35
CA LEU A 216 -9.32 -19.44 -8.66
C LEU A 216 -8.11 -20.36 -8.54
N ALA A 217 -7.32 -20.50 -9.61
CA ALA A 217 -6.10 -21.30 -9.59
C ALA A 217 -5.09 -20.75 -8.57
N ILE A 218 -4.90 -19.43 -8.54
CA ILE A 218 -4.01 -18.79 -7.57
C ILE A 218 -4.54 -18.88 -6.15
N ARG A 219 -5.84 -18.68 -5.93
CA ARG A 219 -6.47 -18.85 -4.62
C ARG A 219 -6.17 -20.23 -4.03
N GLN A 220 -6.33 -21.29 -4.83
CA GLN A 220 -6.02 -22.65 -4.38
C GLN A 220 -4.54 -22.80 -4.02
N MET A 221 -3.63 -22.35 -4.89
CA MET A 221 -2.18 -22.39 -4.62
C MET A 221 -1.80 -21.62 -3.35
N MET A 222 -2.43 -20.46 -3.11
CA MET A 222 -2.12 -19.61 -1.97
C MET A 222 -2.71 -20.18 -0.68
N LEU A 223 -3.86 -20.87 -0.71
CA LEU A 223 -4.41 -21.54 0.48
C LEU A 223 -3.55 -22.70 0.97
N GLU A 224 -2.90 -23.42 0.05
CA GLU A 224 -2.01 -24.54 0.36
C GLU A 224 -0.63 -24.08 0.86
N ALA A 225 -0.23 -22.85 0.55
CA ALA A 225 1.07 -22.32 0.92
C ALA A 225 1.17 -21.99 2.44
N PRO A 226 2.37 -22.06 3.05
CA PRO A 226 2.60 -21.52 4.38
C PRO A 226 2.62 -19.97 4.36
N SER A 227 2.50 -19.36 5.54
CA SER A 227 2.55 -17.89 5.69
C SER A 227 3.94 -17.32 5.44
N LEU A 228 4.98 -18.15 5.57
CA LEU A 228 6.35 -17.86 5.17
C LEU A 228 6.86 -18.96 4.23
N ILE A 229 7.36 -18.57 3.06
CA ILE A 229 7.87 -19.50 2.04
C ILE A 229 9.39 -19.45 1.98
N ASP A 230 10.04 -20.60 2.12
CA ASP A 230 11.46 -20.77 1.87
C ASP A 230 11.71 -20.92 0.35
N ILE A 231 12.57 -20.06 -0.22
CA ILE A 231 12.90 -20.02 -1.65
C ILE A 231 14.31 -20.56 -1.86
N LYS A 232 14.43 -21.51 -2.79
CA LYS A 232 15.70 -21.98 -3.35
C LYS A 232 15.88 -21.46 -4.77
N VAL A 233 17.07 -20.92 -5.04
CA VAL A 233 17.46 -20.39 -6.35
C VAL A 233 18.28 -21.47 -7.07
N PRO A 234 17.93 -21.83 -8.32
CA PRO A 234 18.73 -22.79 -9.10
C PRO A 234 20.18 -22.29 -9.25
N LEU A 235 21.14 -23.22 -9.20
CA LEU A 235 22.58 -22.88 -9.32
C LEU A 235 22.93 -22.17 -10.63
N ASP A 236 22.25 -22.53 -11.72
CA ASP A 236 22.39 -21.91 -13.05
C ASP A 236 21.29 -20.87 -13.33
N GLY A 237 20.48 -20.53 -12.32
CA GLY A 237 19.40 -19.57 -12.41
C GLY A 237 19.77 -18.21 -11.83
N LYS A 238 18.87 -17.25 -12.01
CA LYS A 238 18.92 -15.96 -11.33
C LYS A 238 17.61 -15.66 -10.61
N MET A 239 17.70 -14.90 -9.53
CA MET A 239 16.53 -14.39 -8.81
C MET A 239 16.49 -12.86 -8.87
N THR A 240 15.29 -12.30 -8.99
CA THR A 240 15.02 -10.86 -8.93
C THR A 240 13.95 -10.59 -7.90
N VAL A 241 14.21 -9.65 -6.99
CA VAL A 241 13.21 -9.15 -6.03
C VAL A 241 12.75 -7.79 -6.50
N CYS A 242 11.44 -7.64 -6.71
CA CYS A 242 10.79 -6.39 -7.05
C CYS A 242 10.00 -5.89 -5.83
N GLY A 243 9.99 -4.58 -5.63
CA GLY A 243 9.11 -3.94 -4.65
C GLY A 243 7.74 -3.63 -5.23
N ASP A 244 7.13 -2.58 -4.68
CA ASP A 244 5.80 -2.08 -5.05
C ASP A 244 5.75 -1.72 -6.53
N VAL A 245 4.62 -2.00 -7.19
CA VAL A 245 4.37 -1.65 -8.60
C VAL A 245 3.08 -0.83 -8.78
N HIS A 246 2.14 -0.90 -7.83
CA HIS A 246 0.97 -0.02 -7.72
C HIS A 246 0.23 0.24 -9.04
N GLY A 247 -0.16 -0.82 -9.74
CA GLY A 247 -0.95 -0.71 -10.96
C GLY A 247 -0.28 0.08 -12.11
N GLN A 248 1.05 0.27 -12.08
CA GLN A 248 1.82 0.87 -13.17
C GLN A 248 2.15 -0.18 -14.24
N PHE A 249 1.12 -0.70 -14.92
CA PHE A 249 1.26 -1.85 -15.82
C PHE A 249 2.36 -1.72 -16.87
N TYR A 250 2.51 -0.55 -17.50
CA TYR A 250 3.52 -0.35 -18.54
C TYR A 250 4.95 -0.39 -17.98
N ASP A 251 5.20 0.21 -16.81
CA ASP A 251 6.49 0.13 -16.12
C ASP A 251 6.77 -1.28 -15.61
N PHE A 252 5.74 -1.95 -15.09
CA PHE A 252 5.80 -3.34 -14.68
C PHE A 252 6.21 -4.26 -15.83
N ILE A 253 5.65 -4.10 -17.03
CA ILE A 253 6.10 -4.87 -18.20
C ILE A 253 7.53 -4.49 -18.61
N ASN A 254 7.92 -3.22 -18.48
CA ASN A 254 9.28 -2.79 -18.75
C ASN A 254 10.32 -3.48 -17.85
N ILE A 255 9.96 -3.88 -16.62
CA ILE A 255 10.82 -4.74 -15.78
C ILE A 255 11.15 -6.04 -16.51
N PHE A 256 10.15 -6.71 -17.08
CA PHE A 256 10.37 -7.97 -17.81
C PHE A 256 11.10 -7.78 -19.14
N GLU A 257 10.84 -6.68 -19.85
CA GLU A 257 11.53 -6.38 -21.12
C GLU A 257 13.02 -6.08 -20.91
N THR A 258 13.38 -5.44 -19.80
CA THR A 258 14.77 -5.05 -19.50
C THR A 258 15.54 -6.12 -18.74
N ASN A 259 14.90 -6.84 -17.83
CA ASN A 259 15.55 -7.85 -16.98
C ASN A 259 15.29 -9.29 -17.45
N GLY A 260 14.37 -9.51 -18.38
CA GLY A 260 13.96 -10.83 -18.84
C GLY A 260 12.68 -11.32 -18.15
N TYR A 261 11.87 -12.08 -18.88
CA TYR A 261 10.60 -12.60 -18.39
C TYR A 261 10.78 -13.77 -17.40
N PRO A 262 9.82 -14.00 -16.49
CA PRO A 262 9.81 -15.18 -15.62
C PRO A 262 9.96 -16.48 -16.42
N SER A 263 10.79 -17.38 -15.91
CA SER A 263 11.06 -18.69 -16.52
C SER A 263 11.63 -19.65 -15.48
N GLU A 264 11.82 -20.92 -15.86
CA GLU A 264 12.47 -21.94 -15.00
C GLU A 264 13.88 -21.53 -14.53
N LYS A 265 14.56 -20.66 -15.28
CA LYS A 265 15.91 -20.13 -14.94
C LYS A 265 15.90 -18.71 -14.40
N HIS A 266 14.75 -18.05 -14.36
CA HIS A 266 14.63 -16.68 -13.88
C HIS A 266 13.47 -16.55 -12.90
N THR A 267 13.83 -16.61 -11.62
CA THR A 267 12.91 -16.47 -10.50
C THR A 267 12.64 -15.01 -10.18
N TYR A 268 11.38 -14.68 -9.90
CA TYR A 268 10.94 -13.38 -9.43
C TYR A 268 10.22 -13.50 -8.09
N LEU A 269 10.43 -12.51 -7.22
CA LEU A 269 9.59 -12.26 -6.05
C LEU A 269 9.08 -10.82 -6.13
N PHE A 270 7.76 -10.64 -6.24
CA PHE A 270 7.13 -9.33 -6.10
C PHE A 270 6.65 -9.16 -4.66
N ASN A 271 7.24 -8.18 -3.97
CA ASN A 271 7.14 -8.02 -2.52
C ASN A 271 5.99 -7.08 -2.13
N GLY A 272 4.76 -7.46 -2.47
CA GLY A 272 3.53 -6.73 -2.15
C GLY A 272 3.28 -5.48 -2.98
N ASP A 273 2.11 -4.88 -2.75
CA ASP A 273 1.66 -3.61 -3.33
C ASP A 273 1.66 -3.62 -4.86
N PHE A 274 0.90 -4.59 -5.38
CA PHE A 274 0.69 -4.78 -6.81
C PHE A 274 -0.34 -3.80 -7.38
N VAL A 275 -1.32 -3.44 -6.55
CA VAL A 275 -2.53 -2.71 -6.93
C VAL A 275 -2.61 -1.35 -6.23
N ASP A 276 -3.72 -0.65 -6.49
CA ASP A 276 -4.03 0.69 -6.02
C ASP A 276 -3.12 1.78 -6.58
N ARG A 277 -3.60 3.04 -6.48
CA ARG A 277 -2.95 4.26 -7.00
C ARG A 277 -2.90 4.32 -8.52
N GLY A 278 -2.15 3.43 -9.16
CA GLY A 278 -2.10 3.31 -10.61
C GLY A 278 -3.41 2.77 -11.17
N SER A 279 -3.77 3.22 -12.37
CA SER A 279 -5.08 2.93 -13.00
C SER A 279 -5.08 1.66 -13.87
N PHE A 280 -4.04 0.83 -13.77
CA PHE A 280 -3.90 -0.45 -14.47
C PHE A 280 -3.61 -1.61 -13.50
N SER A 281 -4.21 -1.55 -12.30
CA SER A 281 -4.01 -2.54 -11.25
C SER A 281 -4.51 -3.93 -11.65
N VAL A 282 -5.64 -3.99 -12.37
CA VAL A 282 -6.22 -5.24 -12.87
C VAL A 282 -5.28 -5.95 -13.84
N GLU A 283 -4.63 -5.21 -14.74
CA GLU A 283 -3.70 -5.76 -15.72
C GLU A 283 -2.42 -6.28 -15.03
N VAL A 284 -1.89 -5.54 -14.04
CA VAL A 284 -0.74 -5.98 -13.23
C VAL A 284 -1.06 -7.29 -12.51
N ILE A 285 -2.12 -7.32 -11.70
CA ILE A 285 -2.40 -8.47 -10.85
C ILE A 285 -2.76 -9.73 -11.65
N LEU A 286 -3.52 -9.59 -12.74
CA LEU A 286 -3.82 -10.73 -13.61
C LEU A 286 -2.56 -11.25 -14.32
N THR A 287 -1.62 -10.38 -14.67
CA THR A 287 -0.34 -10.81 -15.26
C THR A 287 0.54 -11.53 -14.24
N LEU A 288 0.66 -11.00 -13.02
CA LEU A 288 1.37 -11.67 -11.92
C LEU A 288 0.75 -13.03 -11.61
N PHE A 289 -0.58 -13.12 -11.49
CA PHE A 289 -1.27 -14.39 -11.24
C PHE A 289 -1.09 -15.39 -12.39
N ALA A 290 -1.17 -14.95 -13.64
CA ALA A 290 -0.93 -15.85 -14.77
C ALA A 290 0.51 -16.37 -14.80
N TYR A 291 1.52 -15.55 -14.50
CA TYR A 291 2.89 -16.04 -14.37
C TYR A 291 3.09 -16.94 -13.14
N LYS A 292 2.40 -16.69 -12.02
CA LYS A 292 2.44 -17.58 -10.86
C LYS A 292 1.88 -18.94 -11.20
N TRP A 293 0.79 -18.98 -11.97
CA TRP A 293 0.18 -20.23 -12.39
C TRP A 293 1.05 -20.97 -13.41
N LEU A 294 1.71 -20.23 -14.31
CA LEU A 294 2.63 -20.79 -15.31
C LEU A 294 3.95 -21.29 -14.70
N TYR A 295 4.49 -20.58 -13.71
CA TYR A 295 5.76 -20.90 -13.05
C TYR A 295 5.63 -20.88 -11.51
N PRO A 296 4.95 -21.86 -10.91
CA PRO A 296 4.64 -21.86 -9.48
C PRO A 296 5.87 -21.86 -8.57
N ASN A 297 7.02 -22.33 -9.06
CA ASN A 297 8.28 -22.37 -8.32
C ASN A 297 9.28 -21.29 -8.74
N ASN A 298 8.90 -20.36 -9.63
CA ASN A 298 9.78 -19.28 -10.09
C ASN A 298 9.12 -17.91 -10.09
N LEU A 299 7.82 -17.79 -9.80
CA LEU A 299 7.22 -16.51 -9.45
C LEU A 299 6.64 -16.60 -8.04
N TYR A 300 7.05 -15.68 -7.17
CA TYR A 300 6.61 -15.58 -5.78
C TYR A 300 5.95 -14.23 -5.55
N LEU A 301 4.94 -14.21 -4.69
CA LEU A 301 4.12 -13.04 -4.38
C LEU A 301 4.03 -12.93 -2.87
N ALA A 302 4.52 -11.83 -2.29
CA ALA A 302 4.25 -11.49 -0.91
C ALA A 302 3.03 -10.57 -0.82
N ARG A 303 2.27 -10.65 0.26
CA ARG A 303 1.21 -9.70 0.55
C ARG A 303 1.81 -8.35 0.94
N GLY A 304 1.31 -7.26 0.37
CA GLY A 304 1.54 -5.90 0.83
C GLY A 304 0.35 -5.33 1.59
N ASN A 305 0.47 -4.10 2.09
CA ASN A 305 -0.65 -3.46 2.79
C ASN A 305 -1.77 -3.05 1.82
N HIS A 306 -1.47 -2.87 0.53
CA HIS A 306 -2.46 -2.61 -0.51
C HIS A 306 -3.19 -3.86 -1.02
N GLU A 307 -2.79 -5.07 -0.62
CA GLU A 307 -3.60 -6.28 -0.80
C GLU A 307 -4.60 -6.46 0.38
N THR A 308 -5.31 -5.38 0.71
CA THR A 308 -6.30 -5.32 1.79
C THR A 308 -7.53 -4.50 1.38
N ASP A 309 -8.70 -4.87 1.91
CA ASP A 309 -9.98 -4.27 1.52
C ASP A 309 -10.04 -2.79 1.87
N ASN A 310 -9.50 -2.42 3.03
CA ASN A 310 -9.51 -1.03 3.48
C ASN A 310 -8.72 -0.14 2.53
N MET A 311 -7.58 -0.61 2.03
CA MET A 311 -6.79 0.14 1.06
C MET A 311 -7.49 0.15 -0.30
N ASN A 312 -7.96 -1.00 -0.79
CA ASN A 312 -8.61 -1.09 -2.10
C ASN A 312 -9.88 -0.25 -2.23
N LYS A 313 -10.63 -0.10 -1.12
CA LYS A 313 -11.82 0.76 -1.01
C LYS A 313 -11.48 2.25 -1.17
N VAL A 314 -10.27 2.67 -0.79
CA VAL A 314 -9.84 4.08 -0.77
C VAL A 314 -8.99 4.44 -1.99
N TYR A 315 -8.11 3.54 -2.42
CA TYR A 315 -7.02 3.86 -3.34
C TYR A 315 -7.19 3.33 -4.77
N GLY A 316 -8.32 2.70 -5.06
CA GLY A 316 -8.85 2.58 -6.42
C GLY A 316 -9.10 1.16 -6.92
N PHE A 317 -8.45 0.14 -6.38
CA PHE A 317 -8.56 -1.22 -6.92
C PHE A 317 -9.99 -1.77 -6.87
N GLU A 318 -10.74 -1.54 -5.79
CA GLU A 318 -12.17 -1.93 -5.72
C GLU A 318 -12.96 -1.30 -6.87
N GLY A 319 -12.75 0.00 -7.09
CA GLY A 319 -13.41 0.76 -8.15
C GLY A 319 -13.02 0.26 -9.55
N GLU A 320 -11.73 -0.01 -9.77
CA GLU A 320 -11.21 -0.50 -11.04
C GLU A 320 -11.77 -1.89 -11.39
N VAL A 321 -11.77 -2.82 -10.44
CA VAL A 321 -12.32 -4.18 -10.64
C VAL A 321 -13.82 -4.12 -10.93
N LYS A 322 -14.59 -3.30 -10.20
CA LYS A 322 -16.03 -3.15 -10.44
C LYS A 322 -16.35 -2.53 -11.79
N ALA A 323 -15.52 -1.58 -12.25
CA ALA A 323 -15.68 -0.96 -13.57
C ALA A 323 -15.30 -1.92 -14.71
N LYS A 324 -14.23 -2.70 -14.56
CA LYS A 324 -13.76 -3.63 -15.61
C LYS A 324 -14.55 -4.94 -15.63
N PHE A 325 -14.99 -5.41 -14.47
CA PHE A 325 -15.68 -6.70 -14.24
C PHE A 325 -16.95 -6.56 -13.39
N SER A 326 -16.89 -6.89 -12.10
CA SER A 326 -18.06 -7.00 -11.22
C SER A 326 -17.68 -6.95 -9.73
N ASP A 327 -18.66 -6.76 -8.84
CA ASP A 327 -18.48 -6.86 -7.38
C ASP A 327 -18.00 -8.26 -6.94
N MET A 328 -18.53 -9.30 -7.58
CA MET A 328 -18.14 -10.69 -7.32
C MET A 328 -16.66 -10.94 -7.65
N MET A 329 -16.14 -10.33 -8.72
CA MET A 329 -14.73 -10.41 -9.07
C MET A 329 -13.85 -9.79 -7.97
N PHE A 330 -14.27 -8.64 -7.42
CA PHE A 330 -13.54 -7.99 -6.33
C PHE A 330 -13.52 -8.84 -5.05
N LYS A 331 -14.66 -9.44 -4.68
CA LYS A 331 -14.72 -10.37 -3.53
C LYS A 331 -13.77 -11.55 -3.69
N LEU A 332 -13.67 -12.10 -4.90
CA LEU A 332 -12.74 -13.20 -5.17
C LEU A 332 -11.27 -12.74 -5.08
N PHE A 333 -10.95 -11.53 -5.57
CA PHE A 333 -9.61 -10.94 -5.35
C PHE A 333 -9.31 -10.74 -3.87
N SER A 334 -10.25 -10.20 -3.09
CA SER A 334 -10.10 -10.02 -1.64
C SER A 334 -9.80 -11.34 -0.92
N GLU A 335 -10.58 -12.40 -1.19
CA GLU A 335 -10.30 -13.73 -0.62
C GLU A 335 -8.94 -14.27 -1.04
N THR A 336 -8.54 -14.04 -2.30
CA THR A 336 -7.24 -14.50 -2.83
C THR A 336 -6.08 -13.73 -2.18
N PHE A 337 -6.22 -12.41 -2.00
CA PHE A 337 -5.27 -11.57 -1.29
C PHE A 337 -5.12 -11.96 0.18
N ASN A 338 -6.21 -12.38 0.83
CA ASN A 338 -6.16 -12.91 2.19
C ASN A 338 -5.32 -14.18 2.31
N ALA A 339 -5.17 -14.95 1.23
CA ALA A 339 -4.36 -16.17 1.22
C ALA A 339 -2.88 -15.94 0.86
N LEU A 340 -2.49 -14.74 0.39
CA LEU A 340 -1.10 -14.47 -0.01
C LEU A 340 -0.11 -14.63 1.15
N PRO A 341 1.07 -15.26 0.94
CA PRO A 341 2.14 -15.35 1.93
C PRO A 341 2.58 -13.98 2.46
N LEU A 342 2.96 -13.91 3.72
CA LEU A 342 3.36 -12.65 4.38
C LEU A 342 4.86 -12.37 4.27
N ALA A 343 5.67 -13.42 4.10
CA ALA A 343 7.12 -13.31 4.03
C ALA A 343 7.75 -14.45 3.22
N HIS A 344 9.00 -14.25 2.83
CA HIS A 344 9.82 -15.25 2.16
C HIS A 344 11.22 -15.29 2.77
N VAL A 345 11.89 -16.43 2.69
CA VAL A 345 13.31 -16.57 3.06
C VAL A 345 14.07 -17.14 1.87
N ILE A 346 14.98 -16.35 1.30
CA ILE A 346 15.80 -16.76 0.16
C ILE A 346 17.08 -17.39 0.67
N GLU A 347 17.38 -18.60 0.20
CA GLU A 347 18.57 -19.37 0.54
C GLU A 347 18.86 -19.51 2.04
N ASN A 348 17.81 -19.51 2.87
CA ASN A 348 17.92 -19.54 4.34
C ASN A 348 18.69 -18.34 4.92
N LYS A 349 18.90 -17.27 4.14
CA LYS A 349 19.79 -16.15 4.50
C LYS A 349 19.15 -14.78 4.40
N ILE A 350 18.24 -14.57 3.46
CA ILE A 350 17.65 -13.25 3.22
C ILE A 350 16.16 -13.33 3.52
N PHE A 351 15.72 -12.60 4.54
CA PHE A 351 14.30 -12.48 4.87
C PHE A 351 13.66 -11.36 4.05
N VAL A 352 12.52 -11.63 3.42
CA VAL A 352 11.81 -10.68 2.58
C VAL A 352 10.37 -10.52 3.06
N THR A 353 9.97 -9.29 3.36
CA THR A 353 8.58 -8.94 3.70
C THR A 353 8.28 -7.54 3.18
N HIS A 354 7.00 -7.20 2.98
CA HIS A 354 6.63 -5.93 2.38
C HIS A 354 6.98 -4.74 3.30
N GLY A 355 6.42 -4.74 4.51
CA GLY A 355 6.61 -3.74 5.56
C GLY A 355 7.92 -3.95 6.30
N GLY A 356 7.94 -4.63 7.44
CA GLY A 356 9.19 -4.75 8.18
C GLY A 356 9.12 -5.61 9.43
N LEU A 357 9.90 -5.21 10.44
CA LEU A 357 10.09 -5.97 11.66
C LEU A 357 9.12 -5.57 12.77
N PHE A 358 9.32 -6.20 13.92
CA PHE A 358 8.29 -6.40 14.93
C PHE A 358 8.50 -5.55 16.18
N SER A 359 7.41 -5.32 16.90
CA SER A 359 7.42 -4.69 18.23
C SER A 359 8.06 -5.55 19.31
N ARG A 360 8.20 -6.86 19.06
CA ARG A 360 8.85 -7.85 19.93
C ARG A 360 10.23 -8.26 19.41
N ASP A 361 11.12 -8.61 20.34
CA ASP A 361 12.51 -9.04 20.03
C ASP A 361 12.65 -10.54 19.80
N ASP A 362 11.71 -11.35 20.29
CA ASP A 362 11.78 -12.81 20.31
C ASP A 362 11.09 -13.49 19.12
N VAL A 363 10.74 -12.72 18.09
CA VAL A 363 10.01 -13.24 16.92
C VAL A 363 10.92 -14.14 16.08
N THR A 364 10.43 -15.35 15.81
CA THR A 364 11.14 -16.37 15.02
C THR A 364 10.47 -16.63 13.68
N LEU A 365 11.22 -17.17 12.72
CA LEU A 365 10.67 -17.61 11.43
C LEU A 365 9.53 -18.63 11.60
N ASP A 366 9.60 -19.48 12.63
CA ASP A 366 8.55 -20.47 12.92
C ASP A 366 7.26 -19.83 13.46
N GLU A 367 7.37 -18.73 14.21
CA GLU A 367 6.20 -17.95 14.63
C GLU A 367 5.52 -17.33 13.39
N ILE A 368 6.30 -16.80 12.44
CA ILE A 368 5.80 -16.23 11.17
C ILE A 368 5.13 -17.31 10.31
N ARG A 369 5.72 -18.50 10.18
CA ARG A 369 5.14 -19.64 9.43
C ARG A 369 3.74 -20.04 9.95
N LYS A 370 3.49 -19.87 11.25
CA LYS A 370 2.26 -20.27 11.95
C LYS A 370 1.18 -19.19 12.00
N ILE A 371 1.44 -17.98 11.48
CA ILE A 371 0.42 -16.92 11.45
C ILE A 371 -0.78 -17.41 10.63
N ASP A 372 -1.97 -17.41 11.23
CA ASP A 372 -3.23 -17.53 10.47
C ASP A 372 -3.46 -16.22 9.72
N ARG A 373 -3.08 -16.23 8.44
CA ARG A 373 -3.13 -15.05 7.57
C ARG A 373 -4.48 -14.86 6.88
N LEU A 374 -5.40 -15.82 7.01
CA LEU A 374 -6.66 -15.81 6.30
C LEU A 374 -7.59 -14.73 6.88
N GLY A 375 -7.57 -13.56 6.24
CA GLY A 375 -8.45 -12.45 6.56
C GLY A 375 -7.75 -11.11 6.38
N GLN A 376 -8.43 -10.05 6.80
CA GLN A 376 -7.85 -8.71 6.83
C GLN A 376 -6.88 -8.59 8.01
N PRO A 377 -5.74 -7.88 7.83
CA PRO A 377 -4.83 -7.63 8.94
C PRO A 377 -5.53 -6.82 10.04
N GLY A 378 -5.22 -7.14 11.30
CA GLY A 378 -5.61 -6.33 12.45
C GLY A 378 -4.86 -4.99 12.50
N SER A 379 -5.12 -4.22 13.56
CA SER A 379 -4.40 -2.96 13.84
C SER A 379 -3.07 -3.15 14.58
N GLU A 380 -2.78 -4.37 15.02
CA GLU A 380 -1.60 -4.76 15.80
C GLU A 380 -1.21 -6.22 15.52
N GLY A 381 -0.05 -6.65 16.03
CA GLY A 381 0.46 -8.01 15.92
C GLY A 381 1.30 -8.27 14.66
N LEU A 382 1.86 -9.48 14.57
CA LEU A 382 2.89 -9.83 13.59
C LEU A 382 2.45 -9.60 12.14
N MET A 383 1.22 -10.00 11.79
CA MET A 383 0.67 -9.79 10.45
C MET A 383 0.56 -8.31 10.10
N CYS A 384 0.18 -7.46 11.06
CA CYS A 384 0.11 -6.02 10.85
C CYS A 384 1.52 -5.44 10.62
N GLU A 385 2.47 -5.80 11.47
CA GLU A 385 3.84 -5.28 11.45
C GLU A 385 4.62 -5.71 10.19
N LEU A 386 4.43 -6.95 9.72
CA LEU A 386 4.98 -7.44 8.45
C LEU A 386 4.53 -6.60 7.25
N LEU A 387 3.35 -5.99 7.31
CA LEU A 387 2.78 -5.21 6.20
C LEU A 387 3.00 -3.70 6.34
N TRP A 388 3.23 -3.18 7.55
CA TRP A 388 3.16 -1.73 7.82
C TRP A 388 4.38 -1.10 8.50
N SER A 389 5.28 -1.89 9.10
CA SER A 389 6.41 -1.34 9.85
C SER A 389 7.48 -0.76 8.91
N ASP A 390 8.13 0.34 9.32
CA ASP A 390 9.21 1.00 8.58
C ASP A 390 10.53 1.01 9.37
N PRO A 391 11.70 0.99 8.70
CA PRO A 391 12.97 1.25 9.37
C PRO A 391 13.07 2.69 9.89
N GLN A 392 13.89 2.91 10.92
CA GLN A 392 14.30 4.23 11.40
C GLN A 392 15.81 4.26 11.66
N PRO A 393 16.48 5.42 11.51
CA PRO A 393 17.91 5.50 11.72
C PRO A 393 18.31 5.39 13.20
N GLU A 394 17.45 5.81 14.12
CA GLU A 394 17.71 5.73 15.56
C GLU A 394 17.53 4.30 16.09
N MET A 395 18.34 3.93 17.10
CA MET A 395 18.17 2.65 17.81
C MET A 395 16.82 2.55 18.52
N GLY A 396 16.36 1.33 18.74
CA GLY A 396 15.13 1.01 19.44
C GLY A 396 13.91 0.98 18.51
N ARG A 397 12.76 1.37 19.05
CA ARG A 397 11.47 1.37 18.35
C ARG A 397 10.79 2.71 18.50
N GLY A 398 10.12 3.15 17.43
CA GLY A 398 9.36 4.39 17.36
C GLY A 398 7.91 4.14 16.99
N THR A 399 7.06 5.15 17.19
CA THR A 399 5.69 5.13 16.70
C THR A 399 5.69 5.27 15.17
N SER A 400 4.92 4.42 14.49
CA SER A 400 4.82 4.51 13.03
C SER A 400 4.31 5.88 12.58
N LYS A 401 5.06 6.50 11.65
CA LYS A 401 4.61 7.70 10.93
C LYS A 401 3.32 7.49 10.16
N ARG A 402 2.95 6.23 9.87
CA ARG A 402 1.71 5.83 9.19
C ARG A 402 0.54 5.71 10.16
N GLY A 403 0.78 5.59 11.46
CA GLY A 403 -0.28 5.41 12.46
C GLY A 403 -0.84 3.98 12.55
N VAL A 404 -0.12 3.03 11.94
CA VAL A 404 -0.28 1.56 11.98
C VAL A 404 1.12 0.95 11.82
N GLY A 405 1.41 -0.16 12.52
CA GLY A 405 2.75 -0.73 12.61
C GLY A 405 3.69 0.07 13.53
N ILE A 406 5.00 -0.18 13.41
CA ILE A 406 6.03 0.51 14.20
C ILE A 406 7.15 1.07 13.32
N GLN A 407 8.01 1.89 13.91
CA GLN A 407 9.36 2.11 13.38
C GLN A 407 10.36 1.25 14.15
N PHE A 408 11.34 0.66 13.45
CA PHE A 408 12.36 -0.21 14.06
C PHE A 408 13.79 0.22 13.68
N GLY A 409 14.69 0.23 14.66
CA GLY A 409 16.07 0.67 14.50
C GLY A 409 17.06 -0.42 14.07
N PRO A 410 18.34 -0.05 13.89
CA PRO A 410 19.39 -1.00 13.49
C PRO A 410 19.64 -2.15 14.47
N ASP A 411 19.46 -1.91 15.76
CA ASP A 411 19.53 -2.92 16.83
C ASP A 411 18.43 -3.98 16.69
N VAL A 412 17.19 -3.57 16.39
CA VAL A 412 16.06 -4.50 16.16
C VAL A 412 16.34 -5.39 14.94
N THR A 413 16.84 -4.81 13.85
CA THR A 413 17.24 -5.58 12.66
C THR A 413 18.35 -6.57 12.97
N ARG A 414 19.40 -6.14 13.65
CA ARG A 414 20.52 -7.00 14.03
C ARG A 414 20.07 -8.17 14.91
N ASN A 415 19.25 -7.91 15.94
CA ASN A 415 18.74 -8.93 16.84
C ASN A 415 17.86 -9.97 16.11
N PHE A 416 16.96 -9.53 15.23
CA PHE A 416 16.12 -10.45 14.46
C PHE A 416 16.95 -11.35 13.54
N LEU A 417 17.95 -10.79 12.87
CA LEU A 417 18.84 -11.53 11.97
C LEU A 417 19.68 -12.55 12.74
N GLU A 418 20.27 -12.18 13.87
CA GLU A 418 21.05 -13.07 14.73
C GLU A 418 20.20 -14.21 15.30
N THR A 419 19.00 -13.89 15.80
CA THR A 419 18.05 -14.88 16.35
C THR A 419 17.66 -15.94 15.32
N ASN A 420 17.56 -15.56 14.05
CA ASN A 420 17.06 -16.42 12.99
C ASN A 420 18.15 -16.94 12.03
N GLY A 421 19.43 -16.66 12.30
CA GLY A 421 20.55 -17.12 11.47
C GLY A 421 20.60 -16.50 10.06
N LEU A 422 20.03 -15.31 9.90
CA LEU A 422 19.90 -14.58 8.63
C LEU A 422 21.01 -13.53 8.47
N ASP A 423 21.24 -13.10 7.24
CA ASP A 423 22.27 -12.14 6.89
C ASP A 423 21.69 -10.73 6.61
N MET A 424 20.48 -10.65 6.06
CA MET A 424 19.85 -9.40 5.60
C MET A 424 18.32 -9.48 5.56
N ILE A 425 17.66 -8.33 5.68
CA ILE A 425 16.25 -8.15 5.31
C ILE A 425 16.12 -7.32 4.02
N ILE A 426 15.23 -7.73 3.12
CA ILE A 426 14.76 -6.93 1.99
C ILE A 426 13.29 -6.58 2.23
N ARG A 427 12.95 -5.31 2.08
CA ARG A 427 11.58 -4.80 2.22
C ARG A 427 11.25 -3.76 1.15
N SER A 428 10.00 -3.30 1.11
CA SER A 428 9.51 -2.35 0.09
C SER A 428 8.79 -1.15 0.73
N HIS A 429 7.50 -0.91 0.46
CA HIS A 429 6.55 -0.07 1.21
C HIS A 429 6.85 1.45 1.31
N GLU A 430 8.09 1.87 1.04
CA GLU A 430 8.53 3.26 1.02
C GLU A 430 9.14 3.60 -0.34
N VAL A 431 8.59 4.64 -0.96
CA VAL A 431 9.19 5.26 -2.14
C VAL A 431 10.60 5.75 -1.78
N LYS A 432 11.59 5.39 -2.60
CA LYS A 432 12.97 5.89 -2.51
C LYS A 432 13.34 6.57 -3.82
N GLU A 433 14.10 7.67 -3.74
CA GLU A 433 14.43 8.51 -4.92
C GLU A 433 15.15 7.71 -6.01
N GLU A 434 16.09 6.87 -5.63
CA GLU A 434 16.87 6.01 -6.54
C GLU A 434 16.23 4.62 -6.72
N GLY A 435 14.98 4.41 -6.27
CA GLY A 435 14.29 3.12 -6.31
C GLY A 435 14.77 2.09 -5.28
N TYR A 436 15.84 2.37 -4.54
CA TYR A 436 16.29 1.56 -3.41
C TYR A 436 17.05 2.39 -2.37
N VAL A 437 17.23 1.84 -1.17
CA VAL A 437 18.19 2.35 -0.17
C VAL A 437 18.70 1.20 0.70
N ILE A 438 19.94 1.34 1.17
CA ILE A 438 20.58 0.40 2.09
C ILE A 438 20.73 1.10 3.44
N GLU A 439 20.09 0.55 4.46
CA GLU A 439 19.99 1.08 5.82
C GLU A 439 20.51 0.04 6.83
N HIS A 440 20.62 0.45 8.10
CA HIS A 440 20.99 -0.41 9.23
C HIS A 440 22.29 -1.20 9.00
N ASP A 441 23.38 -0.49 8.71
CA ASP A 441 24.72 -1.07 8.51
C ASP A 441 24.77 -2.13 7.38
N GLY A 442 23.95 -1.96 6.34
CA GLY A 442 23.89 -2.91 5.22
C GLY A 442 22.94 -4.08 5.42
N LYS A 443 22.20 -4.12 6.54
CA LYS A 443 21.35 -5.26 6.90
C LYS A 443 19.88 -5.08 6.54
N CYS A 444 19.43 -3.86 6.23
CA CYS A 444 18.06 -3.57 5.81
C CYS A 444 18.05 -2.88 4.46
N VAL A 445 17.54 -3.55 3.42
CA VAL A 445 17.43 -3.00 2.07
C VAL A 445 15.97 -2.69 1.77
N THR A 446 15.68 -1.47 1.36
CA THR A 446 14.38 -1.13 0.77
C THR A 446 14.50 -1.13 -0.74
N VAL A 447 13.58 -1.81 -1.45
CA VAL A 447 13.45 -1.79 -2.91
C VAL A 447 12.04 -1.33 -3.31
N PHE A 448 11.94 -0.49 -4.33
CA PHE A 448 10.69 0.08 -4.81
C PHE A 448 10.67 0.08 -6.35
N SER A 449 9.60 -0.46 -6.95
CA SER A 449 9.58 -0.79 -8.38
C SER A 449 8.52 -0.02 -9.19
N ALA A 450 7.97 1.06 -8.62
CA ALA A 450 7.05 1.98 -9.28
C ALA A 450 7.78 3.32 -9.59
N PRO A 451 8.44 3.45 -10.76
CA PRO A 451 9.15 4.68 -11.10
C PRO A 451 8.15 5.83 -11.30
N ASN A 452 8.56 7.07 -10.98
CA ASN A 452 7.70 8.25 -11.15
C ASN A 452 6.32 8.12 -10.46
N TYR A 453 6.33 7.55 -9.25
CA TYR A 453 5.11 7.24 -8.48
C TYR A 453 4.21 8.45 -8.17
N TRP A 454 4.81 9.61 -7.94
CA TRP A 454 4.11 10.83 -7.52
C TRP A 454 3.62 11.73 -8.66
#